data_AF-A0A556TSF0-F1
#
_entry.id   AF-A0A556TSF0-F1
#
_cell.length_a   1.000
_cell.length_b   1.000
_cell.length_c   1.000
_cell.angle_alpha   90.00
_cell.angle_beta   90.00
_cell.angle_gamma   90.00
#
_symmetry.space_group_name_H-M   'P 1'
#
loop_
_entity.id
_entity.type
_entity.pdbx_description
1 polymer ?
#
loop_
_entity_poly.entity_id
_entity_poly.type
_entity_poly.pdbx_seq_one_letter_code
_entity_poly.pdbx_strand_id
1 'polypeptide(L)'
;MKVFFELWTENVPARVRDSDPTVQKLEFYLHIHFFTYPLKQSGKQDEAEFPKRISHFKHFLETRGAVLSQTTEFLPYYALPFVSNPVAHPSFKGLFQISPEYLQSVCVRLFSGHMSQSVAQSIDFTRPGTFLIFVIRKNRDIPLLPSLEYEKLKRDLISGSDRLKALLLQALRWRLTRSIQGEQRDTVLQAFIRNDLLNCYNTKQKSVLHLIESKNETVRQYTARLLNTFTSLSAGRVYVSQCSFLLKLLVQCLHSEKKDSVTKEKVLGALYKLSLSKRVHQSALIRLDLIAWLIDELQDADSLSDYTLEYAVSLLMTLCLRTAGKRKCTEKAKHVLKVLTDLLGHENHEIQCYVNGALYSILSVPSLRQEAKEMSLEEILQCYMKEENLELNRQMEFIIKQLNSEDTPKDELESGDEEEDGDDDEDVIELDLDKDEDLQPQPKELTGEQLLTTEYLGVCPYVTQLHTV
;
A
#
# COMPACT_ATOMS: atom_id res chain seq x y z
N MET A 1 -30.69 -3.70 -17.98
CA MET A 1 -30.37 -4.18 -16.62
C MET A 1 -29.61 -5.51 -16.65
N LYS A 2 -30.18 -6.60 -17.18
CA LYS A 2 -29.52 -7.92 -17.19
C LYS A 2 -28.14 -7.92 -17.86
N VAL A 3 -28.07 -7.48 -19.12
CA VAL A 3 -26.80 -7.34 -19.89
C VAL A 3 -25.78 -6.46 -19.17
N PHE A 4 -26.25 -5.42 -18.46
CA PHE A 4 -25.36 -4.55 -17.70
C PHE A 4 -24.72 -5.27 -16.52
N PHE A 5 -25.50 -6.00 -15.72
CA PHE A 5 -24.98 -6.70 -14.55
C PHE A 5 -24.17 -7.96 -14.90
N GLU A 6 -24.44 -8.59 -16.05
CA GLU A 6 -23.57 -9.60 -16.65
C GLU A 6 -22.19 -9.00 -16.92
N LEU A 7 -22.12 -7.87 -17.63
CA LEU A 7 -20.86 -7.21 -17.96
C LEU A 7 -20.18 -6.58 -16.73
N TRP A 8 -20.93 -6.06 -15.76
CA TRP A 8 -20.40 -5.63 -14.46
C TRP A 8 -19.72 -6.80 -13.72
N THR A 9 -20.34 -7.97 -13.74
CA THR A 9 -19.80 -9.18 -13.10
C THR A 9 -18.56 -9.70 -13.80
N GLU A 10 -18.50 -9.59 -15.13
CA GLU A 10 -17.35 -9.99 -15.93
C GLU A 10 -16.15 -9.04 -15.80
N ASN A 11 -16.38 -7.74 -15.60
CA ASN A 11 -15.33 -6.73 -15.68
C ASN A 11 -14.91 -6.15 -14.31
N VAL A 12 -15.69 -6.39 -13.25
CA VAL A 12 -15.31 -6.01 -11.88
C VAL A 12 -15.03 -7.29 -11.08
N PRO A 13 -13.77 -7.54 -10.65
CA PRO A 13 -13.40 -8.76 -9.94
C PRO A 13 -14.29 -9.00 -8.71
N ALA A 14 -14.65 -10.26 -8.46
CA ALA A 14 -15.49 -10.64 -7.32
C ALA A 14 -14.89 -10.14 -6.00
N ARG A 15 -13.57 -10.29 -5.83
CA ARG A 15 -12.82 -9.79 -4.67
C ARG A 15 -13.11 -8.31 -4.40
N VAL A 16 -12.97 -7.45 -5.41
CA VAL A 16 -13.20 -6.00 -5.28
C VAL A 16 -14.66 -5.70 -4.95
N ARG A 17 -15.61 -6.37 -5.62
CA ARG A 17 -17.04 -6.15 -5.34
C ARG A 17 -17.47 -6.63 -3.95
N ASP A 18 -16.73 -7.57 -3.35
CA ASP A 18 -17.06 -8.17 -2.07
C ASP A 18 -16.32 -7.49 -0.90
N SER A 19 -15.15 -6.87 -1.12
CA SER A 19 -14.34 -6.25 -0.06
C SER A 19 -14.30 -4.72 -0.07
N ASP A 20 -14.47 -4.05 -1.22
CA ASP A 20 -14.37 -2.59 -1.32
C ASP A 20 -15.72 -1.92 -0.96
N PRO A 21 -15.81 -1.16 0.16
CA PRO A 21 -17.05 -0.52 0.58
C PRO A 21 -17.58 0.50 -0.44
N THR A 22 -16.69 1.13 -1.21
CA THR A 22 -17.03 2.13 -2.22
C THR A 22 -17.65 1.47 -3.44
N VAL A 23 -17.14 0.31 -3.86
CA VAL A 23 -17.70 -0.48 -4.95
C VAL A 23 -19.03 -1.12 -4.55
N GLN A 24 -19.16 -1.61 -3.32
CA GLN A 24 -20.44 -2.10 -2.78
C GLN A 24 -21.52 -1.00 -2.80
N LYS A 25 -21.17 0.21 -2.35
CA LYS A 25 -22.06 1.38 -2.42
C LYS A 25 -22.45 1.72 -3.85
N LEU A 26 -21.49 1.73 -4.77
CA LEU A 26 -21.74 1.98 -6.19
C LEU A 26 -22.68 0.93 -6.79
N GLU A 27 -22.44 -0.36 -6.55
CA GLU A 27 -23.30 -1.46 -7.00
C GLU A 27 -24.74 -1.24 -6.50
N PHE A 28 -24.91 -0.85 -5.23
CA PHE A 28 -26.21 -0.52 -4.65
C PHE A 28 -26.90 0.65 -5.36
N TYR A 29 -26.19 1.76 -5.62
CA TYR A 29 -26.75 2.89 -6.38
C TYR A 29 -27.08 2.53 -7.83
N LEU A 30 -26.30 1.68 -8.48
CA LEU A 30 -26.59 1.19 -9.84
C LEU A 30 -27.89 0.38 -9.83
N HIS A 31 -28.09 -0.50 -8.84
CA HIS A 31 -29.34 -1.23 -8.68
C HIS A 31 -30.54 -0.29 -8.45
N ILE A 32 -30.41 0.75 -7.63
CA ILE A 32 -31.44 1.79 -7.46
C ILE A 32 -31.69 2.55 -8.77
N HIS A 33 -30.63 2.92 -9.48
CA HIS A 33 -30.73 3.64 -10.75
C HIS A 33 -31.51 2.81 -11.77
N PHE A 34 -31.13 1.55 -12.00
CA PHE A 34 -31.84 0.68 -12.93
C PHE A 34 -33.27 0.35 -12.48
N PHE A 35 -33.55 0.35 -11.18
CA PHE A 35 -34.90 0.21 -10.65
C PHE A 35 -35.76 1.46 -10.95
N THR A 36 -35.20 2.65 -10.79
CA THR A 36 -35.92 3.93 -10.88
C THR A 36 -35.90 4.58 -12.27
N TYR A 37 -34.96 4.22 -13.14
CA TYR A 37 -34.73 4.85 -14.45
C TYR A 37 -35.97 4.82 -15.37
N PRO A 38 -36.67 3.68 -15.56
CA PRO A 38 -37.87 3.64 -16.40
C PRO A 38 -39.05 4.42 -15.82
N LEU A 39 -39.09 4.58 -14.48
CA LEU A 39 -40.14 5.36 -13.79
C LEU A 39 -40.01 6.87 -14.04
N LYS A 40 -38.85 7.34 -14.53
CA LYS A 40 -38.61 8.75 -14.88
C LYS A 40 -38.98 9.09 -16.34
N GLN A 41 -39.10 8.09 -17.22
CA GLN A 41 -39.45 8.26 -18.64
C GLN A 41 -40.92 7.86 -18.85
N SER A 42 -41.85 8.74 -18.48
CA SER A 42 -43.29 8.49 -18.60
C SER A 42 -43.69 8.16 -20.04
N GLY A 43 -44.14 6.92 -20.29
CA GLY A 43 -44.67 6.55 -21.60
C GLY A 43 -45.02 5.07 -21.78
N LYS A 44 -45.97 4.54 -21.00
CA LYS A 44 -46.81 3.35 -21.31
C LYS A 44 -46.16 2.02 -21.75
N GLN A 45 -44.84 1.84 -21.71
CA GLN A 45 -44.22 0.64 -22.29
C GLN A 45 -43.74 -0.45 -21.30
N ASP A 46 -43.95 -0.32 -19.98
CA ASP A 46 -43.13 -1.11 -19.06
C ASP A 46 -43.82 -1.71 -17.82
N GLU A 47 -45.15 -1.82 -17.82
CA GLU A 47 -45.89 -2.55 -16.77
C GLU A 47 -45.49 -4.03 -16.69
N ALA A 48 -45.14 -4.67 -17.81
CA ALA A 48 -44.77 -6.08 -17.85
C ALA A 48 -43.37 -6.38 -17.29
N GLU A 49 -42.45 -5.41 -17.29
CA GLU A 49 -41.09 -5.60 -16.73
C GLU A 49 -40.97 -5.14 -15.29
N PHE A 50 -41.89 -4.29 -14.80
CA PHE A 50 -41.84 -3.79 -13.43
C PHE A 50 -41.81 -4.90 -12.36
N PRO A 51 -42.64 -5.96 -12.45
CA PRO A 51 -42.54 -7.10 -11.52
C PRO A 51 -41.19 -7.83 -11.58
N LYS A 52 -40.60 -7.95 -12.78
CA LYS A 52 -39.28 -8.59 -12.96
C LYS A 52 -38.17 -7.76 -12.31
N ARG A 53 -38.26 -6.43 -12.39
CA ARG A 53 -37.32 -5.51 -11.74
C ARG A 53 -37.44 -5.51 -10.23
N ILE A 54 -38.66 -5.57 -9.69
CA ILE A 54 -38.90 -5.77 -8.26
C ILE A 54 -38.23 -7.09 -7.82
N SER A 55 -38.46 -8.18 -8.56
CA SER A 55 -37.85 -9.48 -8.23
C SER A 55 -36.31 -9.43 -8.27
N HIS A 56 -35.73 -8.79 -9.28
CA HIS A 56 -34.27 -8.65 -9.39
C HIS A 56 -33.68 -7.78 -8.27
N PHE A 57 -34.34 -6.67 -7.91
CA PHE A 57 -33.88 -5.80 -6.83
C PHE A 57 -34.05 -6.46 -5.46
N LYS A 58 -35.15 -7.19 -5.22
CA LYS A 58 -35.31 -8.03 -4.01
C LYS A 58 -34.19 -9.04 -3.88
N HIS A 59 -33.91 -9.78 -4.95
CA HIS A 59 -32.83 -10.76 -4.96
C HIS A 59 -31.47 -10.13 -4.63
N PHE A 60 -31.18 -8.95 -5.16
CA PHE A 60 -29.96 -8.21 -4.80
C PHE A 60 -29.93 -7.83 -3.32
N LEU A 61 -31.00 -7.25 -2.78
CA LEU A 61 -31.08 -6.83 -1.37
C LEU A 61 -30.94 -8.02 -0.39
N GLU A 62 -31.44 -9.20 -0.77
CA GLU A 62 -31.37 -10.44 0.00
C GLU A 62 -30.01 -11.16 -0.11
N THR A 63 -29.17 -10.77 -1.07
CA THR A 63 -27.85 -11.37 -1.32
C THR A 63 -26.74 -10.36 -1.10
N ARG A 64 -26.15 -9.82 -2.18
CA ARG A 64 -24.99 -8.92 -2.14
C ARG A 64 -25.30 -7.60 -1.42
N GLY A 65 -26.53 -7.11 -1.57
CA GLY A 65 -26.99 -5.90 -0.91
C GLY A 65 -27.22 -6.07 0.60
N ALA A 66 -27.25 -7.29 1.15
CA ALA A 66 -27.57 -7.49 2.57
C ALA A 66 -26.57 -6.82 3.52
N VAL A 67 -25.29 -6.77 3.12
CA VAL A 67 -24.18 -6.18 3.89
C VAL A 67 -24.42 -4.68 4.17
N LEU A 68 -25.10 -3.99 3.26
CA LEU A 68 -25.37 -2.55 3.38
C LEU A 68 -26.63 -2.23 4.21
N SER A 69 -27.32 -3.24 4.76
CA SER A 69 -28.53 -3.04 5.57
C SER A 69 -28.27 -2.30 6.88
N GLN A 70 -27.04 -2.30 7.36
CA GLN A 70 -26.60 -1.56 8.54
C GLN A 70 -26.18 -0.11 8.23
N THR A 71 -26.12 0.28 6.96
CA THR A 71 -25.76 1.63 6.56
C THR A 71 -27.00 2.52 6.57
N THR A 72 -27.01 3.53 7.43
CA THR A 72 -28.15 4.45 7.60
C THR A 72 -28.61 5.12 6.31
N GLU A 73 -27.67 5.35 5.40
CA GLU A 73 -27.92 5.90 4.06
C GLU A 73 -28.82 4.98 3.19
N PHE A 74 -28.67 3.66 3.28
CA PHE A 74 -29.38 2.72 2.40
C PHE A 74 -30.66 2.13 2.98
N LEU A 75 -30.87 2.25 4.30
CA LEU A 75 -32.06 1.74 5.00
C LEU A 75 -33.39 2.07 4.30
N PRO A 76 -33.64 3.30 3.80
CA PRO A 76 -34.91 3.62 3.13
C PRO A 76 -35.19 2.79 1.87
N TYR A 77 -34.14 2.30 1.18
CA TYR A 77 -34.28 1.59 -0.10
C TYR A 77 -34.67 0.12 0.06
N TYR A 78 -34.54 -0.47 1.25
CA TYR A 78 -35.00 -1.85 1.51
C TYR A 78 -36.52 -1.96 1.52
N ALA A 79 -37.23 -0.85 1.78
CA ALA A 79 -38.69 -0.79 1.69
C ALA A 79 -39.18 -0.63 0.24
N LEU A 80 -38.32 -0.16 -0.68
CA LEU A 80 -38.67 0.19 -2.06
C LEU A 80 -39.36 -0.94 -2.86
N PRO A 81 -38.94 -2.22 -2.77
CA PRO A 81 -39.59 -3.31 -3.49
C PRO A 81 -40.99 -3.70 -2.96
N PHE A 82 -41.39 -3.15 -1.81
CA PHE A 82 -42.65 -3.46 -1.12
C PHE A 82 -43.68 -2.33 -1.23
N VAL A 83 -43.30 -1.19 -1.83
CA VAL A 83 -44.18 -0.05 -2.03
C VAL A 83 -44.89 -0.17 -3.38
N SER A 84 -46.22 -0.21 -3.38
CA SER A 84 -47.04 -0.39 -4.58
C SER A 84 -46.90 0.75 -5.61
N ASN A 85 -46.62 1.98 -5.15
CA ASN A 85 -46.35 3.12 -6.02
C ASN A 85 -45.23 4.00 -5.42
N PRO A 86 -43.95 3.66 -5.69
CA PRO A 86 -42.82 4.33 -5.06
C PRO A 86 -42.67 5.80 -5.53
N VAL A 87 -43.15 6.16 -6.73
CA VAL A 87 -43.07 7.52 -7.29
C VAL A 87 -43.98 8.50 -6.57
N ALA A 88 -45.14 8.04 -6.09
CA ALA A 88 -46.12 8.87 -5.37
C ALA A 88 -45.80 9.00 -3.86
N HIS A 89 -44.85 8.23 -3.33
CA HIS A 89 -44.65 8.10 -1.90
C HIS A 89 -43.70 9.20 -1.36
N PRO A 90 -44.10 9.98 -0.33
CA PRO A 90 -43.36 11.15 0.15
C PRO A 90 -41.91 10.86 0.56
N SER A 91 -41.67 9.72 1.21
CA SER A 91 -40.34 9.28 1.65
C SER A 91 -39.35 9.01 0.50
N PHE A 92 -39.84 8.82 -0.72
CA PHE A 92 -39.01 8.55 -1.90
C PHE A 92 -38.90 9.73 -2.86
N LYS A 93 -39.53 10.88 -2.54
CA LYS A 93 -39.58 12.06 -3.42
C LYS A 93 -38.19 12.67 -3.71
N GLY A 94 -37.26 12.59 -2.75
CA GLY A 94 -35.84 12.95 -2.94
C GLY A 94 -34.99 11.86 -3.62
N LEU A 95 -35.46 10.60 -3.63
CA LEU A 95 -34.72 9.44 -4.15
C LEU A 95 -34.81 9.34 -5.69
N PHE A 96 -35.84 9.94 -6.29
CA PHE A 96 -35.91 10.10 -7.75
C PHE A 96 -35.08 11.28 -8.29
N GLN A 97 -34.40 12.04 -7.42
CA GLN A 97 -33.42 13.06 -7.77
C GLN A 97 -31.97 12.52 -7.79
N ILE A 98 -31.75 11.22 -8.03
CA ILE A 98 -30.45 10.77 -8.55
C ILE A 98 -30.28 11.43 -9.92
N SER A 99 -29.62 12.58 -9.91
CA SER A 99 -29.39 13.40 -11.07
C SER A 99 -28.20 12.82 -11.85
N PRO A 100 -28.12 13.02 -13.17
CA PRO A 100 -26.95 12.63 -13.96
C PRO A 100 -25.65 13.16 -13.34
N GLU A 101 -25.71 14.35 -12.73
CA GLU A 101 -24.61 15.00 -12.03
C GLU A 101 -24.19 14.24 -10.76
N TYR A 102 -25.11 13.56 -10.06
CA TYR A 102 -24.77 12.72 -8.92
C TYR A 102 -24.02 11.46 -9.35
N LEU A 103 -24.51 10.74 -10.37
CA LEU A 103 -23.80 9.58 -10.94
C LEU A 103 -22.44 9.97 -11.48
N GLN A 104 -22.36 11.13 -12.16
CA GLN A 104 -21.11 11.70 -12.64
C GLN A 104 -20.18 12.08 -11.49
N SER A 105 -20.68 12.66 -10.38
CA SER A 105 -19.87 12.97 -9.20
C SER A 105 -19.34 11.73 -8.49
N VAL A 106 -20.12 10.64 -8.49
CA VAL A 106 -19.72 9.36 -7.91
C VAL A 106 -18.67 8.69 -8.81
N CYS A 107 -18.85 8.73 -10.13
CA CYS A 107 -17.84 8.26 -11.10
C CYS A 107 -16.55 9.08 -11.02
N VAL A 108 -16.64 10.40 -10.97
CA VAL A 108 -15.48 11.28 -10.84
C VAL A 108 -14.75 10.99 -9.53
N ARG A 109 -15.45 10.83 -8.40
CA ARG A 109 -14.84 10.51 -7.09
C ARG A 109 -14.26 9.10 -7.00
N LEU A 110 -14.81 8.13 -7.73
CA LEU A 110 -14.31 6.76 -7.78
C LEU A 110 -13.13 6.59 -8.73
N PHE A 111 -13.00 7.44 -9.75
CA PHE A 111 -11.96 7.36 -10.79
C PHE A 111 -11.02 8.58 -10.82
N SER A 112 -11.02 9.41 -9.76
CA SER A 112 -10.29 10.68 -9.60
C SER A 112 -8.77 10.55 -9.45
N GLY A 113 -8.15 9.64 -10.20
CA GLY A 113 -6.73 9.73 -10.51
C GLY A 113 -6.47 10.61 -11.75
N HIS A 114 -7.34 10.59 -12.77
CA HIS A 114 -6.99 11.14 -14.10
C HIS A 114 -8.19 11.56 -14.97
N MET A 115 -9.06 12.48 -14.52
CA MET A 115 -10.11 13.04 -15.40
C MET A 115 -10.03 14.56 -15.45
N SER A 116 -9.70 15.12 -16.62
CA SER A 116 -9.89 16.54 -16.91
C SER A 116 -11.39 16.84 -17.04
N GLN A 117 -11.82 17.96 -16.43
CA GLN A 117 -13.24 18.36 -16.34
C GLN A 117 -13.96 18.44 -17.70
N SER A 118 -13.22 18.57 -18.81
CA SER A 118 -13.75 18.67 -20.18
C SER A 118 -14.34 17.37 -20.72
N VAL A 119 -13.84 16.19 -20.32
CA VAL A 119 -14.33 14.90 -20.85
C VAL A 119 -15.65 14.50 -20.17
N ALA A 120 -15.77 14.78 -18.87
CA ALA A 120 -16.95 14.45 -18.10
C ALA A 120 -18.21 15.15 -18.61
N GLN A 121 -18.10 16.38 -19.11
CA GLN A 121 -19.23 17.17 -19.63
C GLN A 121 -19.72 16.69 -21.02
N SER A 122 -18.96 15.86 -21.72
CA SER A 122 -19.25 15.44 -23.10
C SER A 122 -19.97 14.08 -23.22
N ILE A 123 -20.14 13.36 -22.12
CA ILE A 123 -20.65 11.98 -22.12
C ILE A 123 -22.03 11.93 -21.46
N ASP A 124 -23.03 11.44 -22.21
CA ASP A 124 -24.39 11.22 -21.71
C ASP A 124 -24.46 9.94 -20.86
N PHE A 125 -24.21 10.09 -19.55
CA PHE A 125 -24.29 9.02 -18.54
C PHE A 125 -25.73 8.57 -18.24
N THR A 126 -26.75 9.21 -18.81
CA THR A 126 -28.15 8.79 -18.60
C THR A 126 -28.48 7.51 -19.35
N ARG A 127 -27.64 7.08 -20.30
CA ARG A 127 -27.83 5.84 -21.04
C ARG A 127 -26.98 4.71 -20.43
N PRO A 128 -27.61 3.61 -19.96
CA PRO A 128 -26.92 2.44 -19.40
C PRO A 128 -25.76 1.87 -20.22
N GLY A 129 -25.85 1.95 -21.56
CA GLY A 129 -24.81 1.47 -22.45
C GLY A 129 -23.54 2.33 -22.45
N THR A 130 -23.67 3.64 -22.26
CA THR A 130 -22.54 4.58 -22.29
C THR A 130 -21.65 4.42 -21.06
N PHE A 131 -22.25 4.21 -19.89
CA PHE A 131 -21.54 3.95 -18.64
C PHE A 131 -20.69 2.68 -18.76
N LEU A 132 -21.28 1.61 -19.30
CA LEU A 132 -20.59 0.34 -19.43
C LEU A 132 -19.51 0.38 -20.52
N ILE A 133 -19.75 1.05 -21.65
CA ILE A 133 -18.72 1.29 -22.66
C ILE A 133 -17.57 2.11 -22.08
N PHE A 134 -17.82 3.06 -21.17
CA PHE A 134 -16.77 3.82 -20.48
C PHE A 134 -15.96 2.94 -19.51
N VAL A 135 -16.61 2.14 -18.68
CA VAL A 135 -15.95 1.18 -17.75
C VAL A 135 -15.16 0.12 -18.53
N ILE A 136 -15.74 -0.45 -19.59
CA ILE A 136 -15.10 -1.44 -20.48
C ILE A 136 -13.95 -0.83 -21.27
N ARG A 137 -14.10 0.39 -21.82
CA ARG A 137 -12.99 1.08 -22.51
C ARG A 137 -11.85 1.39 -21.56
N LYS A 138 -12.13 1.77 -20.31
CA LYS A 138 -11.06 2.03 -19.34
C LYS A 138 -10.31 0.77 -18.91
N ASN A 139 -10.97 -0.39 -18.85
CA ASN A 139 -10.30 -1.69 -18.59
C ASN A 139 -9.65 -2.31 -19.82
N ARG A 140 -10.03 -1.94 -21.05
CA ARG A 140 -9.45 -2.50 -22.29
C ARG A 140 -8.42 -1.61 -22.99
N ASP A 141 -8.41 -0.31 -22.70
CA ASP A 141 -7.48 0.66 -23.28
C ASP A 141 -6.38 1.09 -22.29
N ILE A 142 -6.00 0.26 -21.30
CA ILE A 142 -4.77 0.50 -20.54
C ILE A 142 -3.60 0.16 -21.49
N PRO A 143 -2.81 1.13 -21.96
CA PRO A 143 -1.74 0.84 -22.90
C PRO A 143 -0.71 -0.02 -22.20
N LEU A 144 -0.61 -1.30 -22.56
CA LEU A 144 0.44 -2.15 -22.01
C LEU A 144 1.80 -1.61 -22.46
N LEU A 145 2.72 -1.47 -21.50
CA LEU A 145 4.08 -1.04 -21.82
C LEU A 145 4.81 -2.16 -22.57
N PRO A 146 5.65 -1.83 -23.57
CA PRO A 146 6.27 -2.82 -24.44
C PRO A 146 7.26 -3.70 -23.67
N SER A 147 7.35 -4.99 -24.01
CA SER A 147 8.29 -5.91 -23.36
C SER A 147 9.74 -5.44 -23.50
N LEU A 148 10.58 -5.79 -22.53
CA LEU A 148 12.00 -5.41 -22.48
C LEU A 148 12.93 -6.60 -22.71
N GLU A 149 14.14 -6.34 -23.19
CA GLU A 149 15.22 -7.31 -23.31
C GLU A 149 15.95 -7.48 -21.96
N TYR A 150 15.34 -8.24 -21.05
CA TYR A 150 15.81 -8.40 -19.66
C TYR A 150 17.23 -8.95 -19.54
N GLU A 151 17.67 -9.83 -20.44
CA GLU A 151 19.05 -10.35 -20.41
C GLU A 151 20.08 -9.28 -20.73
N LYS A 152 19.78 -8.37 -21.67
CA LYS A 152 20.65 -7.22 -21.97
C LYS A 152 20.66 -6.24 -20.79
N LEU A 153 19.48 -5.92 -20.23
CA LEU A 153 19.36 -5.07 -19.04
C LEU A 153 20.20 -5.59 -17.87
N LYS A 154 20.11 -6.89 -17.56
CA LYS A 154 20.89 -7.50 -16.46
C LYS A 154 22.39 -7.41 -16.72
N ARG A 155 22.85 -7.68 -17.96
CA ARG A 155 24.27 -7.54 -18.33
C ARG A 155 24.76 -6.12 -18.13
N ASP A 156 24.01 -5.12 -18.59
CA ASP A 156 24.42 -3.72 -18.53
C ASP A 156 24.32 -3.15 -17.10
N LEU A 157 23.36 -3.61 -16.29
CA LEU A 157 23.31 -3.31 -14.86
C LEU A 157 24.53 -3.86 -14.09
N ILE A 158 25.05 -5.02 -14.48
CA ILE A 158 26.20 -5.65 -13.79
C ILE A 158 27.53 -5.10 -14.30
N SER A 159 27.68 -4.97 -15.62
CA SER A 159 28.98 -4.73 -16.29
C SER A 159 29.12 -3.34 -16.92
N GLY A 160 28.02 -2.58 -17.03
CA GLY A 160 28.03 -1.25 -17.63
C GLY A 160 28.77 -0.19 -16.80
N SER A 161 28.86 1.02 -17.35
CA SER A 161 29.39 2.18 -16.62
C SER A 161 28.48 2.56 -15.46
N ASP A 162 29.01 3.19 -14.41
CA ASP A 162 28.19 3.62 -13.27
C ASP A 162 27.08 4.58 -13.67
N ARG A 163 27.35 5.44 -14.67
CA ARG A 163 26.34 6.34 -15.26
C ARG A 163 25.22 5.56 -15.93
N LEU A 164 25.54 4.56 -16.74
CA LEU A 164 24.54 3.71 -17.39
C LEU A 164 23.72 2.95 -16.35
N LYS A 165 24.36 2.37 -15.34
CA LYS A 165 23.67 1.67 -14.24
C LYS A 165 22.68 2.58 -13.53
N ALA A 166 23.09 3.79 -13.17
CA ALA A 166 22.21 4.77 -12.52
C ALA A 166 21.00 5.12 -13.40
N LEU A 167 21.21 5.39 -14.70
CA LEU A 167 20.14 5.69 -15.65
C LEU A 167 19.17 4.52 -15.84
N LEU A 168 19.68 3.28 -15.88
CA LEU A 168 18.85 2.08 -15.98
C LEU A 168 18.04 1.84 -14.71
N LEU A 169 18.65 1.96 -13.53
CA LEU A 169 17.96 1.82 -12.24
C LEU A 169 16.85 2.88 -12.09
N GLN A 170 17.14 4.12 -12.46
CA GLN A 170 16.14 5.20 -12.52
C GLN A 170 15.01 4.84 -13.48
N ALA A 171 15.33 4.41 -14.70
CA ALA A 171 14.34 4.11 -15.72
C ALA A 171 13.42 2.94 -15.32
N LEU A 172 13.98 1.88 -14.76
CA LEU A 172 13.22 0.73 -14.23
C LEU A 172 12.31 1.15 -13.07
N ARG A 173 12.81 1.98 -12.16
CA ARG A 173 12.02 2.54 -11.06
C ARG A 173 10.86 3.38 -11.60
N TRP A 174 11.14 4.34 -12.48
CA TRP A 174 10.11 5.20 -13.09
C TRP A 174 9.07 4.41 -13.86
N ARG A 175 9.47 3.34 -14.54
CA ARG A 175 8.52 2.48 -15.23
C ARG A 175 7.51 1.85 -14.27
N LEU A 176 7.93 1.55 -13.04
CA LEU A 176 7.05 1.03 -11.99
C LEU A 176 6.25 2.15 -11.32
N THR A 177 6.88 3.25 -10.89
CA THR A 177 6.18 4.35 -10.18
C THR A 177 5.22 5.14 -11.06
N ARG A 178 5.55 5.34 -12.34
CA ARG A 178 4.73 6.10 -13.30
C ARG A 178 3.71 5.25 -14.06
N SER A 179 3.70 3.94 -13.83
CA SER A 179 2.62 3.08 -14.34
C SER A 179 1.31 3.35 -13.60
N ILE A 180 0.20 3.18 -14.31
CA ILE A 180 -1.16 3.33 -13.79
C ILE A 180 -1.42 2.22 -12.78
N GLN A 181 -1.90 2.59 -11.59
CA GLN A 181 -2.28 1.65 -10.53
C GLN A 181 -3.31 0.62 -11.03
N GLY A 182 -3.19 -0.62 -10.57
CA GLY A 182 -3.94 -1.76 -11.06
C GLY A 182 -3.18 -2.47 -12.18
N GLU A 183 -3.90 -2.89 -13.23
CA GLU A 183 -3.41 -3.86 -14.22
C GLU A 183 -2.08 -3.46 -14.90
N GLN A 184 -1.86 -2.17 -15.20
CA GLN A 184 -0.61 -1.74 -15.86
C GLN A 184 0.61 -1.98 -14.95
N ARG A 185 0.52 -1.50 -13.70
CA ARG A 185 1.58 -1.63 -12.70
C ARG A 185 1.84 -3.08 -12.35
N ASP A 186 0.77 -3.85 -12.15
CA ASP A 186 0.87 -5.27 -11.86
C ASP A 186 1.56 -5.99 -13.01
N THR A 187 1.23 -5.67 -14.26
CA THR A 187 1.90 -6.24 -15.43
C THR A 187 3.38 -5.89 -15.49
N VAL A 188 3.75 -4.64 -15.18
CA VAL A 188 5.17 -4.22 -15.12
C VAL A 188 5.92 -5.00 -14.05
N LEU A 189 5.38 -5.06 -12.82
CA LEU A 189 6.00 -5.78 -11.72
C LEU A 189 6.12 -7.28 -12.02
N GLN A 190 5.05 -7.90 -12.53
CA GLN A 190 5.06 -9.31 -12.92
C GLN A 190 6.07 -9.59 -14.03
N ALA A 191 6.25 -8.67 -14.98
CA ALA A 191 7.28 -8.81 -16.00
C ALA A 191 8.69 -8.76 -15.39
N PHE A 192 8.94 -7.89 -14.40
CA PHE A 192 10.22 -7.85 -13.68
C PHE A 192 10.49 -9.14 -12.89
N ILE A 193 9.47 -9.66 -12.19
CA ILE A 193 9.56 -10.88 -11.39
C ILE A 193 9.78 -12.11 -12.28
N ARG A 194 8.97 -12.28 -13.35
CA ARG A 194 9.04 -13.43 -14.26
C ARG A 194 10.38 -13.54 -14.98
N ASN A 195 11.06 -12.42 -15.22
CA ASN A 195 12.36 -12.39 -15.88
C ASN A 195 13.54 -12.34 -14.89
N ASP A 196 13.26 -12.51 -13.60
CA ASP A 196 14.22 -12.42 -12.50
C ASP A 196 15.16 -11.21 -12.63
N LEU A 197 14.60 -10.01 -12.81
CA LEU A 197 15.36 -8.78 -13.07
C LEU A 197 16.49 -8.54 -12.05
N LEU A 198 16.22 -8.82 -10.78
CA LEU A 198 17.18 -8.62 -9.68
C LEU A 198 18.07 -9.84 -9.41
N ASN A 199 17.89 -10.95 -10.13
CA ASN A 199 18.56 -12.24 -9.87
C ASN A 199 18.35 -12.73 -8.43
N CYS A 200 17.10 -12.74 -7.95
CA CYS A 200 16.74 -13.20 -6.61
C CYS A 200 16.73 -14.73 -6.49
N TYR A 201 16.46 -15.46 -7.58
CA TYR A 201 16.37 -16.93 -7.55
C TYR A 201 17.73 -17.62 -7.77
N ASN A 202 18.67 -16.96 -8.47
CA ASN A 202 19.95 -17.55 -8.85
C ASN A 202 21.13 -16.96 -8.05
N THR A 203 21.54 -17.66 -6.99
CA THR A 203 22.63 -17.24 -6.09
C THR A 203 24.04 -17.45 -6.64
N LYS A 204 24.20 -18.05 -7.82
CA LYS A 204 25.53 -18.36 -8.40
C LYS A 204 26.16 -17.20 -9.16
N GLN A 205 25.39 -16.18 -9.52
CA GLN A 205 25.86 -15.03 -10.29
C GLN A 205 25.81 -13.74 -9.46
N LYS A 206 26.61 -12.75 -9.88
CA LYS A 206 26.57 -11.42 -9.27
C LYS A 206 25.17 -10.82 -9.50
N SER A 207 24.38 -10.76 -8.44
CA SER A 207 23.03 -10.19 -8.50
C SER A 207 23.08 -8.67 -8.62
N VAL A 208 22.08 -8.08 -9.28
CA VAL A 208 21.84 -6.62 -9.34
C VAL A 208 21.74 -6.02 -7.93
N LEU A 209 21.30 -6.81 -6.94
CA LEU A 209 21.24 -6.41 -5.54
C LEU A 209 22.60 -5.98 -4.96
N HIS A 210 23.72 -6.53 -5.46
CA HIS A 210 25.06 -6.12 -5.02
C HIS A 210 25.46 -4.71 -5.48
N LEU A 211 24.65 -4.06 -6.33
CA LEU A 211 24.87 -2.65 -6.66
C LEU A 211 24.67 -1.73 -5.45
N ILE A 212 23.98 -2.21 -4.39
CA ILE A 212 23.88 -1.50 -3.11
C ILE A 212 25.23 -1.34 -2.41
N GLU A 213 26.23 -2.16 -2.76
CA GLU A 213 27.62 -2.08 -2.25
C GLU A 213 28.56 -1.39 -3.26
N SER A 214 28.02 -0.73 -4.29
CA SER A 214 28.82 -0.05 -5.31
C SER A 214 29.71 1.04 -4.71
N LYS A 215 30.91 1.25 -5.25
CA LYS A 215 31.76 2.39 -4.87
C LYS A 215 31.15 3.74 -5.26
N ASN A 216 30.25 3.74 -6.24
CA ASN A 216 29.58 4.93 -6.73
C ASN A 216 28.31 5.24 -5.93
N GLU A 217 28.27 6.41 -5.29
CA GLU A 217 27.16 6.87 -4.43
C GLU A 217 25.82 6.91 -5.19
N THR A 218 25.83 7.44 -6.42
CA THR A 218 24.63 7.49 -7.26
C THR A 218 24.11 6.09 -7.57
N VAL A 219 24.98 5.13 -7.91
CA VAL A 219 24.54 3.74 -8.17
C VAL A 219 23.90 3.12 -6.91
N ARG A 220 24.48 3.32 -5.73
CA ARG A 220 23.90 2.82 -4.47
C ARG A 220 22.54 3.45 -4.20
N GLN A 221 22.43 4.77 -4.33
CA GLN A 221 21.20 5.53 -4.12
C GLN A 221 20.07 5.05 -5.04
N TYR A 222 20.32 4.89 -6.34
CA TYR A 222 19.30 4.42 -7.28
C TYR A 222 18.96 2.94 -7.12
N THR A 223 19.90 2.14 -6.61
CA THR A 223 19.62 0.75 -6.22
C THR A 223 18.67 0.73 -5.01
N ALA A 224 18.96 1.53 -3.98
CA ALA A 224 18.10 1.66 -2.79
C ALA A 224 16.71 2.17 -3.15
N ARG A 225 16.61 3.19 -4.02
CA ARG A 225 15.33 3.71 -4.52
C ARG A 225 14.51 2.64 -5.23
N LEU A 226 15.14 1.88 -6.14
CA LEU A 226 14.45 0.78 -6.84
C LEU A 226 13.95 -0.28 -5.85
N LEU A 227 14.80 -0.71 -4.91
CA LEU A 227 14.41 -1.71 -3.91
C LEU A 227 13.27 -1.24 -3.03
N ASN A 228 13.31 0.00 -2.57
CA ASN A 228 12.23 0.60 -1.79
C ASN A 228 10.89 0.57 -2.56
N THR A 229 10.92 0.88 -3.87
CA THR A 229 9.73 0.78 -4.73
C THR A 229 9.24 -0.66 -4.88
N PHE A 230 10.12 -1.65 -5.04
CA PHE A 230 9.72 -3.07 -5.05
C PHE A 230 9.03 -3.44 -3.73
N THR A 231 9.54 -2.98 -2.60
CA THR A 231 8.98 -3.33 -1.29
C THR A 231 7.67 -2.60 -0.98
N SER A 232 7.33 -1.52 -1.68
CA SER A 232 5.99 -0.91 -1.58
C SER A 232 4.88 -1.78 -2.18
N LEU A 233 5.22 -2.82 -2.95
CA LEU A 233 4.25 -3.74 -3.58
C LEU A 233 4.38 -5.14 -2.97
N SER A 234 3.25 -5.76 -2.62
CA SER A 234 3.13 -7.09 -1.99
C SER A 234 3.90 -8.17 -2.75
N ALA A 235 3.64 -8.30 -4.05
CA ALA A 235 4.34 -9.23 -4.93
C ALA A 235 5.84 -8.92 -5.05
N GLY A 236 6.22 -7.64 -4.95
CA GLY A 236 7.61 -7.21 -4.93
C GLY A 236 8.31 -7.63 -3.65
N ARG A 237 7.67 -7.50 -2.48
CA ARG A 237 8.16 -8.02 -1.20
C ARG A 237 8.37 -9.53 -1.28
N VAL A 238 7.39 -10.29 -1.79
CA VAL A 238 7.52 -11.75 -1.96
C VAL A 238 8.71 -12.11 -2.85
N TYR A 239 8.93 -11.38 -3.95
CA TYR A 239 10.03 -11.62 -4.87
C TYR A 239 11.41 -11.35 -4.26
N VAL A 240 11.61 -10.18 -3.64
CA VAL A 240 12.93 -9.84 -3.06
C VAL A 240 13.23 -10.68 -1.81
N SER A 241 12.21 -11.20 -1.13
CA SER A 241 12.37 -12.12 0.01
C SER A 241 12.92 -13.49 -0.37
N GLN A 242 12.88 -13.86 -1.65
CA GLN A 242 13.51 -15.09 -2.14
C GLN A 242 15.05 -15.03 -2.02
N CYS A 243 15.61 -13.81 -1.95
CA CYS A 243 17.02 -13.58 -1.79
C CYS A 243 17.43 -13.58 -0.31
N SER A 244 17.95 -14.71 0.15
CA SER A 244 18.31 -14.94 1.57
C SER A 244 19.37 -13.98 2.14
N PHE A 245 20.20 -13.37 1.30
CA PHE A 245 21.26 -12.44 1.74
C PHE A 245 20.85 -10.97 1.67
N LEU A 246 19.66 -10.63 1.15
CA LEU A 246 19.25 -9.23 0.92
C LEU A 246 19.20 -8.42 2.22
N LEU A 247 18.57 -8.95 3.27
CA LEU A 247 18.46 -8.24 4.56
C LEU A 247 19.84 -7.92 5.14
N LYS A 248 20.80 -8.84 4.97
CA LYS A 248 22.18 -8.61 5.42
C LYS A 248 22.83 -7.47 4.64
N LEU A 249 22.68 -7.44 3.31
CA LEU A 249 23.21 -6.35 2.48
C LEU A 249 22.61 -4.99 2.86
N LEU A 250 21.30 -4.93 3.08
CA LEU A 250 20.60 -3.71 3.44
C LEU A 250 21.05 -3.19 4.82
N VAL A 251 21.17 -4.06 5.84
CA VAL A 251 21.68 -3.66 7.15
C VAL A 251 23.14 -3.21 7.08
N GLN A 252 23.99 -3.91 6.31
CA GLN A 252 25.38 -3.48 6.09
C GLN A 252 25.45 -2.11 5.41
N CYS A 253 24.54 -1.84 4.46
CA CYS A 253 24.44 -0.54 3.81
C CYS A 253 24.13 0.57 4.82
N LEU A 254 23.17 0.37 5.73
CA LEU A 254 22.83 1.34 6.79
C LEU A 254 24.03 1.72 7.67
N HIS A 255 24.88 0.75 8.01
CA HIS A 255 26.09 1.00 8.82
C HIS A 255 27.19 1.74 8.06
N SER A 256 27.25 1.56 6.73
CA SER A 256 28.33 2.12 5.90
C SER A 256 28.03 3.50 5.33
N GLU A 257 26.75 3.84 5.20
CA GLU A 257 26.33 5.08 4.55
C GLU A 257 26.43 6.29 5.47
N LYS A 258 26.63 7.46 4.86
CA LYS A 258 26.63 8.73 5.59
C LYS A 258 25.25 8.96 6.22
N LYS A 259 25.26 9.59 7.40
CA LYS A 259 24.05 10.09 8.07
C LYS A 259 23.26 10.97 7.10
N ASP A 260 21.94 10.80 7.10
CA ASP A 260 20.97 11.51 6.25
C ASP A 260 21.18 11.41 4.74
N SER A 261 21.93 10.40 4.27
CA SER A 261 22.00 10.13 2.84
C SER A 261 20.68 9.54 2.32
N VAL A 262 20.31 9.92 1.10
CA VAL A 262 19.12 9.36 0.42
C VAL A 262 19.19 7.83 0.34
N THR A 263 20.38 7.25 0.17
CA THR A 263 20.54 5.79 0.19
C THR A 263 20.07 5.20 1.52
N LYS A 264 20.51 5.77 2.64
CA LYS A 264 20.16 5.33 4.00
C LYS A 264 18.66 5.41 4.24
N GLU A 265 18.05 6.53 3.86
CA GLU A 265 16.59 6.71 3.92
C GLU A 265 15.85 5.60 3.17
N LYS A 266 16.17 5.40 1.89
CA LYS A 266 15.42 4.45 1.06
C LYS A 266 15.68 2.98 1.46
N VAL A 267 16.86 2.68 1.99
CA VAL A 267 17.13 1.37 2.61
C VAL A 267 16.30 1.16 3.87
N LEU A 268 16.17 2.19 4.72
CA LEU A 268 15.37 2.12 5.93
C LEU A 268 13.88 1.88 5.63
N GLY A 269 13.33 2.62 4.66
CA GLY A 269 11.96 2.41 4.17
C GLY A 269 11.75 1.00 3.61
N ALA A 270 12.72 0.46 2.87
CA ALA A 270 12.65 -0.90 2.35
C ALA A 270 12.66 -1.96 3.46
N LEU A 271 13.52 -1.79 4.48
CA LEU A 271 13.61 -2.69 5.63
C LEU A 271 12.33 -2.67 6.47
N TYR A 272 11.76 -1.49 6.72
CA TYR A 272 10.46 -1.36 7.37
C TYR A 272 9.38 -2.15 6.62
N LYS A 273 9.21 -1.92 5.31
CA LYS A 273 8.19 -2.60 4.50
C LYS A 273 8.39 -4.12 4.46
N LEU A 274 9.64 -4.58 4.41
CA LEU A 274 9.95 -6.01 4.51
C LEU A 274 9.63 -6.59 5.89
N SER A 275 9.80 -5.79 6.95
CA SER A 275 9.47 -6.18 8.33
C SER A 275 7.96 -6.39 8.54
N LEU A 276 7.12 -5.68 7.80
CA LEU A 276 5.66 -5.82 7.86
C LEU A 276 5.18 -7.15 7.28
N SER A 277 5.88 -7.68 6.27
CA SER A 277 5.38 -8.84 5.50
C SER A 277 5.53 -10.18 6.17
N LYS A 278 6.64 -10.41 6.90
CA LYS A 278 6.96 -11.74 7.44
C LYS A 278 7.69 -11.64 8.78
N ARG A 279 7.22 -12.42 9.76
CA ARG A 279 7.88 -12.61 11.07
C ARG A 279 9.31 -13.15 10.96
N VAL A 280 9.60 -13.90 9.88
CA VAL A 280 10.97 -14.38 9.56
C VAL A 280 11.92 -13.21 9.29
N HIS A 281 11.47 -12.15 8.61
CA HIS A 281 12.31 -10.97 8.36
C HIS A 281 12.59 -10.20 9.65
N GLN A 282 11.57 -10.00 10.50
CA GLN A 282 11.77 -9.37 11.82
C GLN A 282 12.81 -10.14 12.64
N SER A 283 12.68 -11.47 12.71
CA SER A 283 13.64 -12.34 13.40
C SER A 283 15.06 -12.27 12.78
N ALA A 284 15.16 -12.11 11.47
CA ALA A 284 16.45 -11.92 10.80
C ALA A 284 17.07 -10.55 11.13
N LEU A 285 16.29 -9.47 11.11
CA LEU A 285 16.75 -8.12 11.43
C LEU A 285 17.20 -7.99 12.89
N ILE A 286 16.49 -8.64 13.82
CA ILE A 286 16.90 -8.71 15.24
C ILE A 286 18.25 -9.43 15.38
N ARG A 287 18.46 -10.54 14.66
CA ARG A 287 19.76 -11.26 14.66
C ARG A 287 20.90 -10.46 14.05
N LEU A 288 20.59 -9.51 13.16
CA LEU A 288 21.55 -8.58 12.58
C LEU A 288 21.81 -7.35 13.47
N ASP A 289 21.34 -7.37 14.73
CA ASP A 289 21.54 -6.31 15.73
C ASP A 289 20.93 -4.96 15.37
N LEU A 290 19.90 -4.96 14.51
CA LEU A 290 19.30 -3.73 14.00
C LEU A 290 18.62 -2.88 15.09
N ILE A 291 18.12 -3.50 16.16
CA ILE A 291 17.54 -2.76 17.31
C ILE A 291 18.59 -1.87 17.95
N ALA A 292 19.81 -2.37 18.20
CA ALA A 292 20.86 -1.56 18.81
C ALA A 292 21.22 -0.37 17.92
N TRP A 293 21.32 -0.60 16.61
CA TRP A 293 21.58 0.45 15.64
C TRP A 293 20.46 1.51 15.59
N LEU A 294 19.19 1.09 15.58
CA LEU A 294 18.03 2.01 15.57
C LEU A 294 18.01 2.90 16.81
N ILE A 295 18.30 2.34 17.99
CA ILE A 295 18.35 3.10 19.24
C ILE A 295 19.48 4.12 19.23
N ASP A 296 20.67 3.73 18.74
CA ASP A 296 21.81 4.63 18.64
C ASP A 296 21.53 5.77 17.61
N GLU A 297 20.81 5.50 16.52
CA GLU A 297 20.41 6.51 15.52
C GLU A 297 19.31 7.46 16.05
N LEU A 298 18.29 6.91 16.71
CA LEU A 298 17.13 7.65 17.26
C LEU A 298 17.48 8.50 18.48
N GLN A 299 18.65 8.31 19.09
CA GLN A 299 19.10 9.16 20.21
C GLN A 299 19.21 10.64 19.81
N ASP A 300 19.50 10.93 18.55
CA ASP A 300 19.65 12.28 18.01
C ASP A 300 18.49 12.60 17.05
N ALA A 301 17.26 12.34 17.50
CA ALA A 301 16.05 12.43 16.67
C ALA A 301 15.87 13.80 15.99
N ASP A 302 16.21 14.89 16.68
CA ASP A 302 16.10 16.27 16.16
C ASP A 302 16.98 16.55 14.92
N SER A 303 18.01 15.72 14.71
CA SER A 303 18.91 15.82 13.55
C SER A 303 18.43 15.04 12.32
N LEU A 304 17.45 14.15 12.49
CA LEU A 304 16.99 13.24 11.45
C LEU A 304 15.94 13.94 10.56
N SER A 305 15.87 13.53 9.29
CA SER A 305 14.74 13.91 8.44
C SER A 305 13.45 13.26 8.94
N ASP A 306 12.29 13.90 8.71
CA ASP A 306 10.97 13.34 9.05
C ASP A 306 10.81 11.92 8.50
N TYR A 307 11.27 11.70 7.26
CA TYR A 307 11.29 10.40 6.60
C TYR A 307 12.11 9.38 7.40
N THR A 308 13.33 9.72 7.79
CA THR A 308 14.20 8.80 8.56
C THR A 308 13.60 8.49 9.91
N LEU A 309 13.11 9.52 10.61
CA LEU A 309 12.55 9.38 11.96
C LEU A 309 11.31 8.48 11.96
N GLU A 310 10.35 8.73 11.06
CA GLU A 310 9.14 7.93 10.91
C GLU A 310 9.49 6.46 10.69
N TYR A 311 10.26 6.15 9.64
CA TYR A 311 10.60 4.77 9.31
C TYR A 311 11.48 4.08 10.37
N ALA A 312 12.36 4.80 11.05
CA ALA A 312 13.19 4.25 12.12
C ALA A 312 12.35 3.84 13.33
N VAL A 313 11.44 4.73 13.78
CA VAL A 313 10.56 4.44 14.92
C VAL A 313 9.56 3.33 14.58
N SER A 314 8.97 3.35 13.39
CA SER A 314 8.05 2.29 12.95
C SER A 314 8.75 0.94 12.86
N LEU A 315 9.96 0.89 12.29
CA LEU A 315 10.75 -0.34 12.25
C LEU A 315 11.17 -0.81 13.66
N LEU A 316 11.56 0.10 14.54
CA LEU A 316 11.87 -0.26 15.93
C LEU A 316 10.65 -0.88 16.62
N MET A 317 9.47 -0.28 16.44
CA MET A 317 8.21 -0.78 16.99
C MET A 317 7.91 -2.20 16.48
N THR A 318 8.00 -2.46 15.16
CA THR A 318 7.71 -3.80 14.61
C THR A 318 8.65 -4.87 15.14
N LEU A 319 9.93 -4.55 15.34
CA LEU A 319 10.89 -5.48 15.92
C LEU A 319 10.63 -5.71 17.42
N CYS A 320 10.21 -4.69 18.16
CA CYS A 320 9.84 -4.76 19.58
C CYS A 320 8.59 -5.60 19.84
N LEU A 321 7.74 -5.87 18.85
CA LEU A 321 6.60 -6.80 18.99
C LEU A 321 7.04 -8.26 19.18
N ARG A 322 8.23 -8.63 18.70
CA ARG A 322 8.76 -10.00 18.80
C ARG A 322 9.39 -10.27 20.16
N THR A 323 9.18 -11.48 20.70
CA THR A 323 9.84 -11.94 21.93
C THR A 323 11.36 -11.81 21.85
N ALA A 324 11.96 -12.14 20.70
CA ALA A 324 13.39 -11.95 20.48
C ALA A 324 13.82 -10.48 20.53
N GLY A 325 12.99 -9.56 20.01
CA GLY A 325 13.26 -8.12 20.04
C GLY A 325 13.16 -7.57 21.45
N LYS A 326 12.12 -7.95 22.20
CA LYS A 326 11.97 -7.61 23.63
C LYS A 326 13.18 -8.05 24.45
N ARG A 327 13.66 -9.29 24.23
CA ARG A 327 14.90 -9.78 24.87
C ARG A 327 16.11 -8.97 24.46
N LYS A 328 16.21 -8.54 23.21
CA LYS A 328 17.33 -7.69 22.76
C LYS A 328 17.33 -6.33 23.45
N CYS A 329 16.15 -5.76 23.70
CA CYS A 329 16.01 -4.50 24.43
C CYS A 329 16.50 -4.59 25.89
N THR A 330 16.52 -5.78 26.52
CA THR A 330 17.02 -5.91 27.90
C THR A 330 18.53 -5.71 28.00
N GLU A 331 19.28 -5.93 26.92
CA GLU A 331 20.75 -5.77 26.90
C GLU A 331 21.19 -4.31 27.11
N LYS A 332 20.37 -3.35 26.65
CA LYS A 332 20.58 -1.90 26.80
C LYS A 332 19.33 -1.21 27.38
N ALA A 333 18.66 -1.84 28.36
CA ALA A 333 17.34 -1.44 28.88
C ALA A 333 17.21 0.07 29.14
N LYS A 334 18.12 0.62 29.95
CA LYS A 334 18.13 2.06 30.30
C LYS A 334 18.21 2.97 29.07
N HIS A 335 19.05 2.61 28.11
CA HIS A 335 19.25 3.42 26.92
C HIS A 335 18.03 3.36 25.99
N VAL A 336 17.46 2.17 25.79
CA VAL A 336 16.23 1.96 25.01
C VAL A 336 15.08 2.77 25.59
N LEU A 337 14.85 2.65 26.91
CA LEU A 337 13.78 3.36 27.59
C LEU A 337 13.98 4.87 27.51
N LYS A 338 15.21 5.36 27.67
CA LYS A 338 15.51 6.79 27.54
C LYS A 338 15.12 7.31 26.16
N VAL A 339 15.61 6.68 25.09
CA VAL A 339 15.34 7.12 23.71
C VAL A 339 13.83 7.11 23.41
N LEU A 340 13.11 6.05 23.79
CA LEU A 340 11.66 5.99 23.61
C LEU A 340 10.93 7.06 24.42
N THR A 341 11.40 7.36 25.64
CA THR A 341 10.79 8.38 26.51
C THR A 341 11.02 9.79 25.96
N ASP A 342 12.22 10.07 25.44
CA ASP A 342 12.56 11.35 24.80
C ASP A 342 11.67 11.58 23.56
N LEU A 343 11.32 10.52 22.82
CA LEU A 343 10.44 10.57 21.65
C LEU A 343 8.93 10.69 21.97
N LEU A 344 8.49 10.45 23.22
CA LEU A 344 7.07 10.56 23.60
C LEU A 344 6.50 11.97 23.37
N GLY A 345 7.34 12.99 23.51
CA GLY A 345 6.96 14.39 23.37
C GLY A 345 6.93 14.92 21.94
N HIS A 346 7.19 14.07 20.93
CA HIS A 346 7.29 14.50 19.55
C HIS A 346 5.96 15.07 19.02
N GLU A 347 5.99 16.09 18.16
CA GLU A 347 4.78 16.77 17.68
C GLU A 347 3.94 15.90 16.74
N ASN A 348 4.59 14.98 16.02
CA ASN A 348 3.91 14.06 15.10
C ASN A 348 3.23 12.91 15.87
N HIS A 349 1.90 12.83 15.76
CA HIS A 349 1.07 11.79 16.37
C HIS A 349 1.37 10.37 15.87
N GLU A 350 1.81 10.19 14.63
CA GLU A 350 2.15 8.85 14.12
C GLU A 350 3.40 8.30 14.81
N ILE A 351 4.41 9.15 15.00
CA ILE A 351 5.61 8.81 15.78
C ILE A 351 5.23 8.43 17.21
N GLN A 352 4.36 9.22 17.86
CA GLN A 352 3.86 8.91 19.21
C GLN A 352 3.17 7.54 19.26
N CYS A 353 2.30 7.22 18.29
CA CYS A 353 1.64 5.92 18.23
C CYS A 353 2.63 4.75 18.15
N TYR A 354 3.68 4.86 17.33
CA TYR A 354 4.71 3.82 17.24
C TYR A 354 5.56 3.71 18.51
N VAL A 355 5.95 4.84 19.11
CA VAL A 355 6.67 4.86 20.40
C VAL A 355 5.83 4.21 21.50
N ASN A 356 4.54 4.56 21.58
CA ASN A 356 3.60 4.01 22.55
C ASN A 356 3.44 2.50 22.37
N GLY A 357 3.31 2.03 21.12
CA GLY A 357 3.28 0.60 20.80
C GLY A 357 4.57 -0.14 21.19
N ALA A 358 5.74 0.48 20.95
CA ALA A 358 7.02 -0.08 21.34
C ALA A 358 7.14 -0.19 22.87
N LEU A 359 6.85 0.89 23.60
CA LEU A 359 6.89 0.93 25.08
C LEU A 359 5.94 -0.11 25.69
N TYR A 360 4.68 -0.12 25.25
CA TYR A 360 3.70 -1.11 25.69
C TYR A 360 4.21 -2.54 25.49
N SER A 361 4.80 -2.82 24.32
CA SER A 361 5.32 -4.14 24.00
C SER A 361 6.51 -4.55 24.88
N ILE A 362 7.52 -3.69 25.04
CA ILE A 362 8.74 -4.05 25.78
C ILE A 362 8.50 -4.10 27.30
N LEU A 363 7.56 -3.33 27.83
CA LEU A 363 7.15 -3.37 29.24
C LEU A 363 6.38 -4.64 29.62
N SER A 364 6.12 -5.55 28.68
CA SER A 364 5.74 -6.93 29.03
C SER A 364 6.88 -7.74 29.66
N VAL A 365 8.13 -7.27 29.59
CA VAL A 365 9.29 -7.94 30.19
C VAL A 365 9.57 -7.38 31.59
N PRO A 366 9.64 -8.22 32.64
CA PRO A 366 9.82 -7.76 34.03
C PRO A 366 11.06 -6.92 34.29
N SER A 367 12.21 -7.27 33.70
CA SER A 367 13.46 -6.50 33.90
C SER A 367 13.38 -5.09 33.30
N LEU A 368 12.69 -4.94 32.17
CA LEU A 368 12.44 -3.63 31.54
C LEU A 368 11.44 -2.80 32.35
N ARG A 369 10.41 -3.42 32.95
CA ARG A 369 9.52 -2.72 33.91
C ARG A 369 10.28 -2.17 35.10
N GLN A 370 11.20 -2.97 35.66
CA GLN A 370 11.98 -2.55 36.82
C GLN A 370 12.86 -1.34 36.49
N GLU A 371 13.60 -1.39 35.38
CA GLU A 371 14.40 -0.25 34.93
C GLU A 371 13.52 0.97 34.63
N ALA A 372 12.35 0.80 34.00
CA ALA A 372 11.42 1.89 33.73
C ALA A 372 10.88 2.55 35.00
N LYS A 373 10.64 1.77 36.07
CA LYS A 373 10.26 2.31 37.39
C LYS A 373 11.41 3.09 38.03
N GLU A 374 12.65 2.60 37.90
CA GLU A 374 13.84 3.32 38.38
C GLU A 374 14.09 4.62 37.61
N MET A 375 13.59 4.73 36.38
CA MET A 375 13.61 5.94 35.56
C MET A 375 12.41 6.87 35.79
N SER A 376 11.52 6.57 36.73
CA SER A 376 10.30 7.35 36.98
C SER A 376 9.42 7.52 35.72
N LEU A 377 9.31 6.46 34.91
CA LEU A 377 8.56 6.52 33.65
C LEU A 377 7.07 6.81 33.89
N GLU A 378 6.51 6.35 35.00
CA GLU A 378 5.09 6.60 35.33
C GLU A 378 4.81 8.10 35.49
N GLU A 379 5.65 8.82 36.24
CA GLU A 379 5.54 10.26 36.42
C GLU A 379 5.72 10.99 35.09
N ILE A 380 6.63 10.52 34.23
CA ILE A 380 6.85 11.10 32.90
C ILE A 380 5.62 10.94 32.02
N LEU A 381 5.02 9.75 31.97
CA LEU A 381 3.80 9.48 31.19
C LEU A 381 2.64 10.36 31.66
N GLN A 382 2.48 10.52 32.99
CA GLN A 382 1.48 11.42 33.57
C GLN A 382 1.70 12.88 33.15
N CYS A 383 2.94 13.34 32.98
CA CYS A 383 3.21 14.71 32.51
C CYS A 383 2.74 14.94 31.06
N TYR A 384 2.66 13.88 30.24
CA TYR A 384 2.19 13.97 28.86
C TYR A 384 0.66 13.90 28.72
N MET A 385 -0.03 13.44 29.76
CA MET A 385 -1.49 13.38 29.76
C MET A 385 -2.08 14.79 29.80
N LYS A 386 -2.93 15.11 28.83
CA LYS A 386 -3.60 16.43 28.72
C LYS A 386 -5.10 16.22 28.60
N GLU A 387 -5.91 17.02 29.29
CA GLU A 387 -7.39 16.85 29.34
C GLU A 387 -8.05 16.80 27.95
N GLU A 388 -7.47 17.49 26.97
CA GLU A 388 -8.03 17.62 25.61
C GLU A 388 -7.72 16.42 24.69
N ASN A 389 -6.74 15.56 25.00
CA ASN A 389 -6.31 14.47 24.12
C ASN A 389 -6.67 13.09 24.68
N LEU A 390 -7.95 12.73 24.55
CA LEU A 390 -8.51 11.48 25.08
C LEU A 390 -7.85 10.21 24.52
N GLU A 391 -7.45 10.22 23.26
CA GLU A 391 -6.86 9.04 22.61
C GLU A 391 -5.42 8.81 23.08
N LEU A 392 -4.60 9.87 23.10
CA LEU A 392 -3.25 9.78 23.66
C LEU A 392 -3.28 9.37 25.13
N ASN A 393 -4.19 9.93 25.93
CA ASN A 393 -4.33 9.58 27.34
C ASN A 393 -4.67 8.10 27.53
N ARG A 394 -5.56 7.53 26.71
CA ARG A 394 -5.84 6.08 26.74
C ARG A 394 -4.59 5.26 26.47
N GLN A 395 -3.80 5.64 25.47
CA GLN A 395 -2.53 4.96 25.16
C GLN A 395 -1.56 5.03 26.36
N MET A 396 -1.42 6.20 26.99
CA MET A 396 -0.60 6.35 28.20
C MET A 396 -1.11 5.49 29.36
N GLU A 397 -2.43 5.45 29.59
CA GLU A 397 -3.05 4.59 30.61
C GLU A 397 -2.77 3.10 30.37
N PHE A 398 -2.79 2.64 29.13
CA PHE A 398 -2.40 1.26 28.79
C PHE A 398 -0.94 0.98 29.12
N ILE A 399 -0.04 1.92 28.84
CA ILE A 399 1.39 1.80 29.17
C ILE A 399 1.59 1.78 30.69
N ILE A 400 0.95 2.68 31.44
CA ILE A 400 1.02 2.72 32.92
C ILE A 400 0.48 1.41 33.52
N LYS A 401 -0.65 0.92 33.01
CA LYS A 401 -1.22 -0.36 33.43
C LYS A 401 -0.25 -1.52 33.15
N GLN A 402 0.42 -1.51 32.00
CA GLN A 402 1.42 -2.52 31.65
C GLN A 402 2.65 -2.42 32.57
N LEU A 403 3.14 -1.21 32.85
CA LEU A 403 4.26 -0.94 33.75
C LEU A 403 4.01 -1.46 35.17
N ASN A 404 2.77 -1.32 35.65
CA ASN A 404 2.34 -1.74 36.98
C ASN A 404 1.73 -3.13 37.06
N SER A 405 1.72 -3.87 35.94
CA SER A 405 1.28 -5.26 35.96
C SER A 405 2.21 -6.10 36.85
N GLU A 406 1.63 -6.89 37.75
CA GLU A 406 2.35 -7.88 38.56
C GLU A 406 2.47 -9.23 37.86
N ASP A 407 1.80 -9.37 36.69
CA ASP A 407 1.82 -10.58 35.90
C ASP A 407 3.29 -10.99 35.65
N THR A 408 3.62 -12.20 36.11
CA THR A 408 4.71 -12.99 35.55
C THR A 408 4.53 -13.02 34.05
N PRO A 409 5.61 -13.00 33.24
CA PRO A 409 5.46 -13.24 31.81
C PRO A 409 4.61 -14.50 31.71
N LYS A 410 3.47 -14.44 31.03
CA LYS A 410 2.78 -15.68 30.67
C LYS A 410 3.83 -16.44 29.89
N ASP A 411 4.49 -17.39 30.54
CA ASP A 411 5.37 -18.34 29.90
C ASP A 411 4.54 -18.93 28.77
N GLU A 412 4.91 -18.55 27.55
CA GLU A 412 5.00 -19.46 26.42
C GLU A 412 3.85 -20.48 26.31
N LEU A 413 2.60 -20.04 26.44
CA LEU A 413 1.66 -20.51 25.43
C LEU A 413 2.15 -19.82 24.18
N GLU A 414 2.81 -20.60 23.31
CA GLU A 414 2.91 -20.38 21.88
C GLU A 414 1.59 -19.75 21.40
N SER A 415 1.47 -18.42 21.52
CA SER A 415 0.29 -17.70 21.08
C SER A 415 0.50 -17.53 19.59
N GLY A 416 0.32 -18.64 18.89
CA GLY A 416 0.46 -18.79 17.46
C GLY A 416 1.79 -18.25 16.91
N ASP A 417 2.76 -19.15 16.78
CA ASP A 417 3.40 -19.31 15.46
C ASP A 417 2.36 -19.94 14.48
N GLU A 418 1.09 -19.51 14.56
CA GLU A 418 0.10 -19.69 13.53
C GLU A 418 0.46 -18.66 12.47
N GLU A 419 0.82 -19.18 11.29
CA GLU A 419 1.12 -18.42 10.09
C GLU A 419 -0.14 -17.67 9.63
N GLU A 420 -0.51 -16.60 10.32
CA GLU A 420 -1.30 -15.54 9.70
C GLU A 420 -0.31 -14.62 8.98
N ASP A 421 -0.04 -14.97 7.72
CA ASP A 421 0.54 -14.07 6.75
C ASP A 421 -0.32 -12.80 6.72
N GLY A 422 0.32 -11.65 6.93
CA GLY A 422 -0.34 -10.37 7.13
C GLY A 422 -1.27 -10.00 5.98
N ASP A 423 -2.34 -9.30 6.37
CA ASP A 423 -3.39 -8.71 5.54
C ASP A 423 -2.87 -8.19 4.18
N ASP A 424 -3.71 -8.39 3.15
CA ASP A 424 -3.61 -7.75 1.85
C ASP A 424 -3.84 -6.23 2.01
N ASP A 425 -2.88 -5.52 2.60
CA ASP A 425 -2.82 -4.07 2.53
C ASP A 425 -2.80 -3.66 1.05
N GLU A 426 -3.58 -2.62 0.75
CA GLU A 426 -3.66 -2.10 -0.61
C GLU A 426 -2.27 -1.60 -1.03
N ASP A 427 -1.76 -2.10 -2.15
CA ASP A 427 -0.42 -1.78 -2.66
C ASP A 427 -0.36 -0.31 -3.12
N VAL A 428 0.00 0.58 -2.20
CA VAL A 428 0.16 2.02 -2.44
C VAL A 428 1.65 2.37 -2.55
N ILE A 429 2.06 2.84 -3.74
CA ILE A 429 3.36 3.49 -3.94
C ILE A 429 3.26 4.91 -3.39
N GLU A 430 4.08 5.23 -2.38
CA GLU A 430 4.09 6.58 -1.81
C GLU A 430 4.42 7.63 -2.88
N LEU A 431 3.69 8.75 -2.84
CA LEU A 431 3.77 9.83 -3.83
C LEU A 431 5.12 10.57 -3.82
N ASP A 432 5.90 10.40 -2.77
CA ASP A 432 7.20 11.03 -2.57
C ASP A 432 8.39 10.19 -3.05
N LEU A 433 8.17 8.93 -3.48
CA LEU A 433 9.26 8.05 -3.93
C LEU A 433 10.04 8.59 -5.14
N ASP A 434 9.41 9.46 -5.94
CA ASP A 434 10.02 10.14 -7.09
C ASP A 434 10.50 11.57 -6.80
N LYS A 435 10.42 12.05 -5.54
CA LYS A 435 10.99 13.35 -5.15
C LYS A 435 12.53 13.29 -5.14
N ASP A 436 13.14 14.48 -5.17
CA ASP A 436 14.59 14.70 -5.04
C ASP A 436 15.41 13.92 -6.07
N GLU A 437 15.12 14.15 -7.36
CA GLU A 437 15.79 13.48 -8.47
C GLU A 437 17.16 14.11 -8.79
N ASP A 438 18.23 13.53 -8.25
CA ASP A 438 19.60 14.06 -8.42
C ASP A 438 20.21 13.79 -9.81
N LEU A 439 19.81 12.68 -10.46
CA LEU A 439 20.36 12.27 -11.75
C LEU A 439 19.73 13.06 -12.90
N GLN A 440 20.40 14.16 -13.27
CA GLN A 440 20.03 14.97 -14.44
C GLN A 440 20.65 14.41 -15.73
N PRO A 441 19.89 14.26 -16.84
CA PRO A 441 20.40 13.75 -18.11
C PRO A 441 21.43 14.68 -18.74
N GLN A 442 22.50 14.12 -19.31
CA GLN A 442 23.43 14.88 -20.15
C GLN A 442 22.85 15.09 -21.57
N PRO A 443 23.33 16.07 -22.34
CA PRO A 443 22.90 16.26 -23.72
C PRO A 443 23.09 14.98 -24.54
N LYS A 444 22.00 14.50 -25.17
CA LYS A 444 21.89 13.24 -25.95
C LYS A 444 21.78 11.94 -25.16
N GLU A 445 21.81 11.97 -23.83
CA GLU A 445 21.49 10.77 -23.03
C GLU A 445 19.99 10.52 -23.01
N LEU A 446 19.59 9.26 -23.18
CA LEU A 446 18.21 8.82 -23.01
C LEU A 446 17.95 8.49 -21.54
N THR A 447 16.74 8.79 -21.05
CA THR A 447 16.29 8.50 -19.67
C THR A 447 14.91 7.87 -19.65
N GLY A 448 14.56 7.21 -18.54
CA GLY A 448 13.20 6.71 -18.32
C GLY A 448 12.72 5.74 -19.39
N GLU A 449 11.45 5.84 -19.76
CA GLU A 449 10.85 4.96 -20.76
C GLU A 449 11.49 5.12 -22.15
N GLN A 450 12.03 6.30 -22.50
CA GLN A 450 12.71 6.51 -23.78
C GLN A 450 14.00 5.68 -23.87
N LEU A 451 14.76 5.59 -22.78
CA LEU A 451 15.95 4.73 -22.71
C LEU A 451 15.56 3.26 -22.86
N LEU A 452 14.55 2.81 -22.12
CA LEU A 452 14.10 1.42 -22.14
C LEU A 452 13.57 0.98 -23.51
N THR A 453 12.76 1.83 -24.15
CA THR A 453 12.13 1.51 -25.44
C THR A 453 13.05 1.67 -26.65
N THR A 454 14.08 2.52 -26.56
CA THR A 454 15.04 2.69 -27.67
C THR A 454 16.14 1.64 -27.63
N GLU A 455 16.69 1.35 -26.44
CA GLU A 455 17.89 0.53 -26.29
C GLU A 455 17.60 -0.90 -25.80
N TYR A 456 16.45 -1.15 -25.18
CA TYR A 456 16.15 -2.42 -24.50
C TYR A 456 14.77 -2.97 -24.87
N LEU A 457 14.25 -2.64 -26.05
CA LEU A 457 12.98 -3.18 -26.53
C LEU A 457 13.11 -4.69 -26.77
N GLY A 458 12.25 -5.47 -26.11
CA GLY A 458 12.17 -6.91 -26.32
C GLY A 458 11.45 -7.26 -27.61
N VAL A 459 11.92 -8.29 -28.31
CA VAL A 459 11.24 -8.82 -29.49
C VAL A 459 9.93 -9.49 -29.05
N CYS A 460 8.79 -8.95 -29.47
CA CYS A 460 7.49 -9.57 -29.20
C CYS A 460 7.36 -10.83 -30.08
N PRO A 461 7.18 -12.04 -29.52
CA PRO A 461 7.15 -13.28 -30.32
C PRO A 461 5.95 -13.38 -31.30
N TYR A 462 5.05 -12.40 -31.34
CA TYR A 462 3.87 -12.39 -32.22
C TYR A 462 4.07 -11.71 -33.58
N VAL A 463 5.25 -11.16 -33.90
CA VAL A 463 5.48 -10.44 -35.18
C VAL A 463 6.12 -11.32 -36.27
N THR A 464 6.52 -12.55 -35.97
CA THR A 464 7.20 -13.42 -36.93
C THR A 464 6.30 -14.19 -37.91
N GLN A 465 4.98 -13.94 -37.94
CA GLN A 465 4.05 -14.65 -38.84
C GLN A 465 3.37 -13.81 -39.94
N LEU A 466 3.74 -12.55 -40.14
CA LEU A 466 3.16 -11.72 -41.23
C LEU A 466 4.10 -11.42 -42.40
N HIS A 467 5.23 -12.12 -42.49
CA HIS A 467 6.10 -12.07 -43.67
C HIS A 467 6.37 -13.46 -44.25
N THR A 468 5.30 -14.20 -44.55
CA THR A 468 5.27 -15.25 -45.58
C THR A 468 3.85 -15.78 -45.68
N VAL A 469 3.01 -15.15 -46.51
CA VAL A 469 2.13 -15.78 -47.52
C VAL A 469 1.87 -14.75 -48.60
#